data_AF-A0AAJ6JFQ2-F1
#
_entry.id   AF-A0AAJ6JFQ2-F1
#
_cell.length_a   1.000
_cell.length_b   1.000
_cell.length_c   1.000
_cell.angle_alpha   90.00
_cell.angle_beta   90.00
_cell.angle_gamma   90.00
#
_symmetry.space_group_name_H-M   'P 1'
#
loop_
_entity.id
_entity.type
_entity.pdbx_description
1 polymer ?
#
loop_
_entity_poly.entity_id
_entity_poly.type
_entity_poly.pdbx_seq_one_letter_code
_entity_poly.pdbx_strand_id
1 'polypeptide(L)'
;MSRVRACRNRQISRKASLLADQRGAVAFETLIVYAFMMFSLILPLADVAIAGFQYISAWEALRGFGQTIQYSPPPDVTNTSSWASTELAKADPKYPIPSIQVLCGNSNAVCSSTNLTPPRSYSYSTTITLAPMVLRSVLCTSTNANPCTYTLPYSERFL
;
A
#
# COMPACT_ATOMS: atom_id res chain seq x y z
N MET A 1 -36.99 72.10 37.70
CA MET A 1 -37.08 71.61 36.31
C MET A 1 -35.76 70.94 35.93
N SER A 2 -35.73 69.60 35.89
CA SER A 2 -34.53 68.82 35.58
C SER A 2 -34.51 68.42 34.10
N ARG A 3 -33.46 68.79 33.36
CA ARG A 3 -33.29 68.41 31.95
C ARG A 3 -32.54 67.09 31.87
N VAL A 4 -33.27 66.01 31.62
CA VAL A 4 -32.69 64.71 31.26
C VAL A 4 -32.11 64.81 29.86
N ARG A 5 -30.77 64.73 29.74
CA ARG A 5 -30.11 64.57 28.43
C ARG A 5 -30.22 63.10 28.01
N ALA A 6 -31.00 62.84 26.97
CA ALA A 6 -31.01 61.55 26.29
C ALA A 6 -29.63 61.29 25.68
N CYS A 7 -28.90 60.31 26.20
CA CYS A 7 -27.70 59.80 25.55
C CYS A 7 -28.11 59.11 24.25
N ARG A 8 -27.82 59.76 23.12
CA ARG A 8 -28.11 59.25 21.77
C ARG A 8 -27.23 58.03 21.53
N ASN A 9 -27.82 56.84 21.66
CA ASN A 9 -27.14 55.58 21.39
C ASN A 9 -26.63 55.60 19.94
N ARG A 10 -25.30 55.63 19.79
CA ARG A 10 -24.63 55.63 18.48
C ARG A 10 -24.90 54.26 17.87
N GLN A 11 -25.69 54.20 16.79
CA GLN A 11 -25.92 52.95 16.07
C GLN A 11 -24.57 52.41 15.59
N ILE A 12 -24.07 51.38 16.28
CA ILE A 12 -22.88 50.64 15.84
C ILE A 12 -23.28 49.93 14.55
N SER A 13 -22.57 50.24 13.46
CA SER A 13 -22.75 49.58 12.17
C SER A 13 -22.62 48.07 12.35
N ARG A 14 -23.59 47.29 11.85
CA ARG A 14 -23.54 45.81 11.85
C ARG A 14 -22.25 45.25 11.22
N LYS A 15 -21.62 46.02 10.32
CA LYS A 15 -20.32 45.66 9.73
C LYS A 15 -19.17 45.78 10.75
N ALA A 16 -19.24 46.75 11.66
CA ALA A 16 -18.26 46.92 12.74
C ALA A 16 -18.45 45.88 13.85
N SER A 17 -19.68 45.42 14.12
CA SER A 17 -19.91 44.33 15.08
C SER A 17 -19.44 42.97 14.55
N LEU A 18 -19.54 42.72 13.24
CA LEU A 18 -19.00 41.50 12.60
C LEU A 18 -17.47 41.46 12.59
N LEU A 19 -16.81 42.62 12.48
CA LEU A 19 -15.34 42.74 12.58
C LEU A 19 -14.83 42.71 14.03
N ALA A 20 -15.66 43.13 15.00
CA ALA A 20 -15.31 43.08 16.42
C ALA A 20 -15.45 41.69 17.05
N ASP A 21 -16.15 40.77 16.38
CA ASP A 21 -16.34 39.40 16.88
C ASP A 21 -15.09 38.55 16.59
N GLN A 22 -14.03 38.79 17.36
CA GLN A 22 -12.75 38.06 17.31
C GLN A 22 -12.94 36.54 17.40
N ARG A 23 -14.06 36.07 17.97
CA ARG A 23 -14.38 34.64 18.10
C ARG A 23 -14.62 33.96 16.75
N GLY A 24 -15.17 34.68 15.77
CA GLY A 24 -15.37 34.16 14.41
C GLY A 24 -14.07 34.06 13.62
N ALA A 25 -13.17 35.04 13.76
CA ALA A 25 -11.86 35.03 13.12
C ALA A 25 -10.99 33.88 13.67
N VAL A 26 -10.97 33.68 14.98
CA VAL A 26 -10.26 32.56 15.63
C VAL A 26 -10.83 31.21 15.18
N ALA A 27 -12.15 31.09 14.99
CA ALA A 27 -12.75 29.86 14.48
C ALA A 27 -12.26 29.53 13.04
N PHE A 28 -12.11 30.52 12.16
CA PHE A 28 -11.55 30.30 10.83
C PHE A 28 -10.08 29.90 10.85
N GLU A 29 -9.26 30.53 11.71
CA GLU A 29 -7.86 30.14 11.87
C GLU A 29 -7.73 28.68 12.33
N THR A 30 -8.54 28.25 13.30
CA THR A 30 -8.51 26.85 13.76
C THR A 30 -8.91 25.86 12.65
N LEU A 31 -9.87 26.20 11.79
CA LEU A 31 -10.24 25.37 10.64
C LEU A 31 -9.11 25.28 9.61
N ILE A 32 -8.43 26.39 9.33
CA ILE A 32 -7.30 26.44 8.39
C ILE A 32 -6.13 25.62 8.92
N VAL A 33 -5.77 25.79 10.20
CA VAL A 33 -4.69 25.02 10.84
C VAL A 33 -5.03 23.53 10.86
N TYR A 34 -6.27 23.17 11.18
CA TYR A 34 -6.71 21.79 11.18
C TYR A 34 -6.68 21.17 9.78
N ALA A 35 -7.16 21.90 8.76
CA ALA A 35 -7.07 21.45 7.37
C ALA A 35 -5.61 21.26 6.96
N PHE A 36 -4.73 22.21 7.28
CA PHE A 36 -3.30 22.08 7.01
C PHE A 36 -2.70 20.85 7.68
N MET A 37 -3.01 20.59 8.95
CA MET A 37 -2.55 19.40 9.68
C MET A 37 -3.07 18.10 9.06
N MET A 38 -4.33 18.07 8.63
CA MET A 38 -4.93 16.92 7.94
C MET A 38 -4.22 16.62 6.62
N PHE A 39 -4.00 17.63 5.77
CA PHE A 39 -3.41 17.44 4.44
C PHE A 39 -1.90 17.24 4.46
N SER A 40 -1.18 17.89 5.38
CA SER A 40 0.29 17.82 5.43
C SER A 40 0.82 16.64 6.26
N LEU A 41 0.05 16.15 7.23
CA LEU A 41 0.53 15.16 8.19
C LEU A 41 -0.31 13.89 8.20
N ILE A 42 -1.62 14.00 8.45
CA ILE A 42 -2.46 12.83 8.69
C ILE A 42 -2.69 12.02 7.41
N LEU A 43 -3.04 12.68 6.30
CA LEU A 43 -3.28 11.99 5.03
C LEU A 43 -2.00 11.35 4.45
N PRO A 44 -0.83 12.03 4.42
CA PRO A 44 0.42 11.39 4.00
C PRO A 44 0.82 10.23 4.91
N LEU A 45 0.63 10.35 6.22
CA LEU A 45 0.92 9.25 7.15
C LEU A 45 0.01 8.04 6.91
N ALA A 46 -1.28 8.28 6.66
CA ALA A 46 -2.22 7.22 6.31
C ALA A 46 -1.83 6.50 5.02
N ASP A 47 -1.41 7.25 3.99
CA ASP A 47 -0.92 6.67 2.72
C ASP A 47 0.27 5.73 2.96
N VAL A 48 1.26 6.16 3.75
CA VAL A 48 2.44 5.33 4.08
C VAL A 48 2.04 4.11 4.89
N ALA A 49 1.16 4.27 5.88
CA ALA A 49 0.70 3.16 6.70
C ALA A 49 -0.04 2.10 5.87
N ILE A 50 -0.97 2.51 5.01
CA ILE A 50 -1.71 1.60 4.12
C ILE A 50 -0.75 0.87 3.19
N ALA A 51 0.20 1.60 2.58
CA ALA A 51 1.21 0.99 1.71
C ALA A 51 2.08 -0.03 2.48
N GLY A 52 2.48 0.29 3.70
CA GLY A 52 3.24 -0.60 4.57
C GLY A 52 2.47 -1.88 4.91
N PHE A 53 1.20 -1.76 5.31
CA PHE A 53 0.35 -2.92 5.60
C PHE A 53 0.13 -3.80 4.38
N GLN A 54 -0.07 -3.21 3.19
CA GLN A 54 -0.18 -3.98 1.95
C GLN A 54 1.12 -4.73 1.63
N TYR A 55 2.27 -4.09 1.81
CA TYR A 55 3.57 -4.71 1.59
C TYR A 55 3.82 -5.89 2.54
N ILE A 56 3.61 -5.68 3.84
CA ILE A 56 3.84 -6.72 4.87
C ILE A 56 2.89 -7.90 4.64
N SER A 57 1.60 -7.65 4.42
CA SER A 57 0.63 -8.73 4.20
C SER A 57 0.90 -9.50 2.91
N ALA A 58 1.36 -8.84 1.84
CA ALA A 58 1.80 -9.53 0.63
C ALA A 58 3.03 -10.41 0.89
N TRP A 59 3.99 -9.93 1.68
CA TRP A 59 5.18 -10.69 2.06
C TRP A 59 4.85 -11.92 2.93
N GLU A 60 3.93 -11.75 3.87
CA GLU A 60 3.43 -12.85 4.69
C GLU A 60 2.67 -13.89 3.85
N ALA A 61 1.86 -13.45 2.89
CA ALA A 61 1.17 -14.35 1.96
C ALA A 61 2.17 -15.13 1.07
N LEU A 62 3.19 -14.45 0.54
CA LEU A 62 4.29 -15.10 -0.22
C LEU A 62 5.01 -16.15 0.63
N ARG A 63 5.29 -15.85 1.90
CA ARG A 63 5.98 -16.76 2.80
C ARG A 63 5.10 -17.96 3.20
N GLY A 64 3.82 -17.72 3.50
CA GLY A 64 2.85 -18.78 3.76
C GLY A 64 2.71 -19.72 2.56
N PHE A 65 2.69 -19.16 1.35
CA PHE A 65 2.71 -19.94 0.12
C PHE A 65 4.01 -20.75 -0.03
N GLY A 66 5.16 -20.18 0.31
CA GLY A 66 6.45 -20.86 0.28
C GLY A 66 6.48 -22.10 1.17
N GLN A 67 5.89 -22.01 2.37
CA GLN A 67 5.73 -23.16 3.25
C GLN A 67 4.89 -24.28 2.60
N THR A 68 3.80 -23.95 1.88
CA THR A 68 3.01 -24.97 1.19
C THR A 68 3.80 -25.69 0.10
N ILE A 69 4.65 -24.97 -0.64
CA ILE A 69 5.56 -25.56 -1.64
C ILE A 69 6.60 -26.47 -1.00
N GLN A 70 7.14 -26.10 0.17
CA GLN A 70 8.12 -26.93 0.89
C GLN A 70 7.56 -28.30 1.28
N TYR A 71 6.28 -28.38 1.67
CA TYR A 71 5.66 -29.65 2.07
C TYR A 71 5.04 -30.44 0.91
N SER A 72 4.87 -29.82 -0.26
CA SER A 72 4.29 -30.42 -1.46
C SER A 72 5.24 -30.22 -2.65
N PRO A 73 6.43 -30.84 -2.67
CA PRO A 73 7.34 -30.72 -3.80
C PRO A 73 6.72 -31.36 -5.06
N PRO A 74 7.14 -30.93 -6.27
CA PRO A 74 6.65 -31.52 -7.51
C PRO A 74 7.00 -33.02 -7.55
N PRO A 75 6.03 -33.90 -7.88
CA PRO A 75 6.28 -35.34 -7.98
C PRO A 75 7.20 -35.69 -9.16
N ASP A 76 7.27 -34.82 -10.16
CA ASP A 76 8.13 -34.94 -11.33
C ASP A 76 8.73 -33.58 -11.70
N VAL A 77 10.06 -33.52 -11.70
CA VAL A 77 10.83 -32.30 -12.04
C VAL A 77 10.96 -32.07 -13.54
N THR A 78 10.57 -33.05 -14.37
CA THR A 78 10.55 -32.92 -15.83
C THR A 78 9.30 -32.22 -16.33
N ASN A 79 8.19 -32.30 -15.57
CA ASN A 79 6.93 -31.64 -15.87
C ASN A 79 6.29 -31.07 -14.61
N THR A 80 6.73 -29.86 -14.23
CA THR A 80 6.22 -29.15 -13.06
C THR A 80 4.94 -28.36 -13.34
N SER A 81 4.41 -28.37 -14.57
CA SER A 81 3.31 -27.50 -14.98
C SER A 81 1.97 -27.83 -14.30
N SER A 82 1.62 -29.13 -14.21
CA SER A 82 0.40 -29.60 -13.55
C SER A 82 0.43 -29.34 -12.04
N TRP A 83 1.56 -29.67 -11.41
CA TRP A 83 1.82 -29.36 -10.01
C TRP A 83 1.75 -27.85 -9.74
N ALA A 84 2.45 -27.04 -10.55
CA ALA A 84 2.46 -25.59 -10.39
C ALA A 84 1.04 -25.01 -10.48
N SER A 85 0.20 -25.49 -11.41
CA SER A 85 -1.19 -25.03 -11.49
C SER A 85 -2.03 -25.37 -10.26
N THR A 86 -1.80 -26.54 -9.64
CA THR A 86 -2.51 -26.98 -8.44
C THR A 86 -2.05 -26.22 -7.20
N GLU A 87 -0.75 -25.96 -7.09
CA GLU A 87 -0.22 -25.14 -5.99
C GLU A 87 -0.61 -23.68 -6.16
N LEU A 88 -0.54 -23.11 -7.37
CA LEU A 88 -0.99 -21.74 -7.66
C LEU A 88 -2.45 -21.51 -7.27
N ALA A 89 -3.31 -22.53 -7.37
CA ALA A 89 -4.71 -22.45 -6.93
C ALA A 89 -4.87 -22.28 -5.41
N LYS A 90 -3.83 -22.60 -4.61
CA LYS A 90 -3.79 -22.38 -3.16
C LYS A 90 -3.28 -21.01 -2.76
N ALA A 91 -2.72 -20.24 -3.71
CA ALA A 91 -2.27 -18.89 -3.43
C ALA A 91 -3.45 -17.99 -3.04
N ASP A 92 -3.19 -16.99 -2.19
CA ASP A 92 -4.21 -16.03 -1.79
C ASP A 92 -4.70 -15.25 -3.03
N PRO A 93 -6.02 -15.24 -3.34
CA PRO A 93 -6.55 -14.51 -4.48
C PRO A 93 -6.28 -13.00 -4.41
N LYS A 94 -6.02 -12.46 -3.22
CA LYS A 94 -5.63 -11.05 -3.02
C LYS A 94 -4.20 -10.75 -3.49
N TYR A 95 -3.32 -11.74 -3.47
CA TYR A 95 -1.92 -11.64 -3.86
C TYR A 95 -1.60 -12.71 -4.93
N PRO A 96 -2.15 -12.56 -6.14
CA PRO A 96 -2.03 -13.58 -7.17
C PRO A 96 -0.55 -13.77 -7.54
N ILE A 97 -0.20 -15.03 -7.77
CA ILE A 97 1.12 -15.44 -8.26
C ILE A 97 0.92 -15.92 -9.70
N PRO A 98 1.54 -15.29 -10.72
CA PRO A 98 1.27 -15.64 -12.11
C PRO A 98 1.99 -16.92 -12.54
N SER A 99 3.14 -17.23 -11.92
CA SER A 99 3.90 -18.44 -12.22
C SER A 99 4.85 -18.79 -11.07
N ILE A 100 5.18 -20.08 -10.98
CA ILE A 100 6.19 -20.62 -10.06
C ILE A 100 7.29 -21.24 -10.91
N GLN A 101 8.53 -20.88 -10.63
CA GLN A 101 9.70 -21.44 -11.29
C GLN A 101 10.45 -22.32 -10.30
N VAL A 102 10.64 -23.58 -10.67
CA VAL A 102 11.49 -24.52 -9.95
C VAL A 102 12.87 -24.48 -10.61
N LEU A 103 13.91 -24.29 -9.80
CA LEU A 103 15.30 -24.14 -10.24
C LEU A 103 16.08 -25.40 -9.85
N CYS A 104 16.72 -26.00 -10.85
CA CYS A 104 17.46 -27.25 -10.75
C CYS A 104 18.97 -27.02 -10.85
N GLY A 105 19.73 -27.72 -9.99
CA GLY A 105 21.19 -27.73 -10.01
C GLY A 105 21.88 -26.49 -9.42
N ASN A 106 23.20 -26.38 -9.65
CA ASN A 106 24.03 -25.29 -9.12
C ASN A 106 23.96 -24.01 -9.95
N SER A 107 23.47 -24.10 -11.18
CA SER A 107 23.38 -22.98 -12.13
C SER A 107 22.07 -22.19 -12.00
N ASN A 108 21.19 -22.55 -11.05
CA ASN A 108 19.85 -21.97 -10.90
C ASN A 108 19.07 -21.93 -12.22
N ALA A 109 19.22 -22.97 -13.05
CA ALA A 109 18.50 -23.06 -14.31
C ALA A 109 17.11 -23.65 -14.06
N VAL A 110 16.12 -23.20 -14.84
CA VAL A 110 14.75 -23.72 -14.72
C VAL A 110 14.74 -25.24 -14.98
N CYS A 111 14.06 -25.99 -14.11
CA CYS A 111 13.87 -27.42 -14.26
C CYS A 111 13.08 -27.70 -15.55
N SER A 112 13.56 -28.63 -16.36
CA SER A 112 12.93 -29.04 -17.61
C SER A 112 13.34 -30.45 -17.98
N SER A 113 12.70 -31.05 -18.98
CA SER A 113 13.08 -32.36 -19.52
C SER A 113 14.55 -32.45 -19.97
N THR A 114 15.17 -31.31 -20.29
CA THR A 114 16.59 -31.21 -20.67
C THR A 114 17.52 -31.00 -19.46
N ASN A 115 16.99 -30.61 -18.30
CA ASN A 115 17.74 -30.33 -17.08
C ASN A 115 17.18 -31.13 -15.89
N LEU A 116 17.64 -32.37 -15.78
CA LEU A 116 17.24 -33.35 -14.76
C LEU A 116 18.04 -33.25 -13.46
N THR A 117 18.76 -32.14 -13.24
CA THR A 117 19.48 -31.97 -11.98
C THR A 117 18.47 -31.85 -10.82
N PRO A 118 18.82 -32.31 -9.60
CA PRO A 118 17.90 -32.23 -8.47
C PRO A 118 17.41 -30.80 -8.22
N PRO A 119 16.12 -30.62 -7.87
CA PRO A 119 15.54 -29.31 -7.59
C PRO A 119 16.16 -28.75 -6.32
N ARG A 120 16.62 -27.51 -6.37
CA ARG A 120 17.39 -26.88 -5.28
C ARG A 120 16.67 -25.67 -4.69
N SER A 121 15.98 -24.91 -5.52
CA SER A 121 15.26 -23.72 -5.10
C SER A 121 14.02 -23.50 -5.96
N TYR A 122 13.10 -22.72 -5.43
CA TYR A 122 11.95 -22.23 -6.17
C TYR A 122 11.91 -20.71 -6.07
N SER A 123 11.35 -20.08 -7.09
CA SER A 123 11.15 -18.63 -7.15
C SER A 123 9.82 -18.30 -7.78
N TYR A 124 9.18 -17.26 -7.25
CA TYR A 124 7.95 -16.70 -7.77
C TYR A 124 7.86 -15.23 -7.40
N SER A 125 6.87 -14.53 -7.94
CA SER A 125 6.65 -13.12 -7.64
C SER A 125 5.17 -12.83 -7.53
N THR A 126 4.80 -11.89 -6.69
CA THR A 126 3.46 -11.31 -6.69
C THR A 126 3.53 -9.82 -7.00
N THR A 127 2.41 -9.24 -7.39
CA THR A 127 2.29 -7.81 -7.63
C THR A 127 1.34 -7.18 -6.62
N ILE A 128 1.75 -6.06 -6.06
CA ILE A 128 0.90 -5.20 -5.23
C ILE A 128 0.65 -3.90 -5.97
N THR A 129 -0.56 -3.36 -5.84
CA THR A 129 -0.92 -2.07 -6.41
C THR A 129 -1.29 -1.12 -5.29
N LEU A 130 -0.51 -0.06 -5.14
CA LEU A 130 -0.75 0.99 -4.16
C LEU A 130 -1.79 1.97 -4.71
N ALA A 131 -2.63 2.50 -3.82
CA ALA A 131 -3.59 3.55 -4.15
C ALA A 131 -3.46 4.75 -3.19
N PRO A 132 -2.31 5.45 -3.17
CA PRO A 132 -2.12 6.59 -2.30
C PRO A 132 -3.01 7.77 -2.74
N MET A 133 -3.45 8.57 -1.77
CA MET A 133 -4.31 9.74 -1.97
C MET A 133 -3.50 11.01 -2.25
N VAL A 134 -2.46 11.26 -1.45
CA VAL A 134 -1.65 12.49 -1.46
C VAL A 134 -0.24 12.21 -1.95
N LEU A 135 0.35 11.09 -1.55
CA LEU A 135 1.75 10.75 -1.85
C LEU A 135 1.96 10.05 -3.20
N ARG A 136 1.06 10.20 -4.18
CA ARG A 136 1.18 9.54 -5.49
C ARG A 136 2.51 9.79 -6.18
N SER A 137 2.99 11.02 -6.22
CA SER A 137 4.26 11.36 -6.89
C SER A 137 5.49 10.71 -6.26
N VAL A 138 5.42 10.35 -4.97
CA VAL A 138 6.52 9.77 -4.21
C VAL A 138 6.42 8.24 -4.18
N LEU A 139 5.22 7.72 -3.92
CA LEU A 139 4.93 6.30 -3.77
C LEU A 139 4.62 5.59 -5.08
N CYS A 140 4.34 6.29 -6.18
CA CYS A 140 4.13 5.69 -7.48
C CYS A 140 5.26 6.07 -8.44
N THR A 141 6.42 5.46 -8.23
CA THR A 141 7.65 5.70 -9.00
C THR A 141 8.13 4.43 -9.74
N SER A 142 7.29 3.39 -9.77
CA SER A 142 7.61 2.14 -10.43
C SER A 142 7.81 2.33 -11.94
N THR A 143 8.78 1.62 -12.51
CA THR A 143 9.07 1.62 -13.95
C THR A 143 8.11 0.71 -14.74
N ASN A 144 7.12 0.11 -14.08
CA ASN A 144 6.11 -0.74 -14.72
C ASN A 144 5.08 0.09 -15.52
N ALA A 145 4.26 -0.60 -16.33
CA ALA A 145 3.15 0.01 -17.07
C ALA A 145 2.17 0.79 -16.16
N ASN A 146 2.05 0.39 -14.89
CA ASN A 146 1.39 1.17 -13.85
C ASN A 146 2.43 1.63 -12.81
N PRO A 147 2.64 2.95 -12.62
CA PRO A 147 3.66 3.49 -11.74
C PRO A 147 3.39 3.21 -10.25
N CYS A 148 2.17 2.83 -9.88
CA CYS A 148 1.81 2.46 -8.51
C CYS A 148 1.89 0.95 -8.24
N THR A 149 2.29 0.15 -9.23
CA THR A 149 2.35 -1.32 -9.10
C THR A 149 3.78 -1.79 -8.90
N TYR A 150 4.01 -2.55 -7.82
CA TYR A 150 5.29 -3.09 -7.42
C TYR A 150 5.29 -4.61 -7.49
N THR A 151 6.37 -5.18 -8.02
CA THR A 151 6.56 -6.63 -8.07
C THR A 151 7.46 -7.05 -6.92
N LEU A 152 7.00 -7.97 -6.08
CA LEU A 152 7.76 -8.54 -4.99
C LEU A 152 8.28 -9.92 -5.42
N PRO A 153 9.60 -10.08 -5.61
CA PRO A 153 10.19 -11.38 -5.85
C PRO A 153 10.35 -12.15 -4.54
N TYR A 154 10.15 -13.46 -4.61
CA TYR A 154 10.40 -14.39 -3.52
C TYR A 154 11.17 -15.59 -4.04
N SER A 155 12.18 -16.03 -3.30
CA SER A 155 12.91 -17.26 -3.59
C SER A 155 13.36 -17.95 -2.32
N GLU A 156 13.24 -19.26 -2.31
CA GLU A 156 13.66 -20.11 -1.19
C GLU A 156 14.21 -21.44 -1.71
N ARG A 157 14.90 -22.17 -0.83
CA ARG A 157 15.49 -23.46 -1.14
C ARG A 157 14.57 -24.58 -0.68
N PHE A 158 14.57 -25.68 -1.42
CA PHE A 158 13.98 -26.92 -0.93
C PHE A 158 14.87 -27.46 0.20
N LEU A 159 14.23 -27.97 1.26
CA LEU A 159 14.87 -28.63 2.40
C LEU A 159 15.25 -30.07 2.07
#